data_AF-A0A914QH07-F1
#
_entry.id   AF-A0A914QH07-F1
#
_cell.length_a   1.000
_cell.length_b   1.000
_cell.length_c   1.000
_cell.angle_alpha   90.00
_cell.angle_beta   90.00
_cell.angle_gamma   90.00
#
_symmetry.space_group_name_H-M   'P 1'
#
loop_
_entity.id
_entity.type
_entity.pdbx_description
1 polymer ?
#
loop_
_entity_poly.entity_id
_entity_poly.type
_entity_poly.pdbx_seq_one_letter_code
_entity_poly.pdbx_strand_id
1 'polypeptide(L)'
;MFRIEKNQSKAISTPKSIDPNFIAEEREQRISTRILARIKQLSALPSSELPEYLQIRTTILLRGLRLINLQAAVRYEVINSLKMGSIIEFAINPHAYRRIKRHTLREARIIEKLEKQRRMEQESRRKLRHTSFLQNVIQGSKDFVGFHKNNHNIISKNRKSIATFHANNEKERQKKKERNEKLRLSKLMAEDEEGYRKLLDEKKDKRLVYILKQTDEYVKNLTGLVQQHQQIEKKRKKEERDAERKFVESKTF
;
A
#
# COMPACT_ATOMS: atom_id res chain seq x y z
N MET A 1 -30.82 15.35 75.55
CA MET A 1 -30.86 16.56 76.40
C MET A 1 -29.97 17.63 75.80
N PHE A 2 -30.52 18.59 75.06
CA PHE A 2 -29.81 19.83 74.73
C PHE A 2 -30.48 20.96 75.50
N ARG A 3 -29.74 21.48 76.49
CA ARG A 3 -30.17 22.53 77.41
C ARG A 3 -30.08 23.85 76.65
N ILE A 4 -31.22 24.44 76.30
CA ILE A 4 -31.26 25.80 75.76
C ILE A 4 -30.99 26.74 76.93
N GLU A 5 -29.78 27.28 77.00
CA GLU A 5 -29.43 28.31 77.98
C GLU A 5 -30.26 29.56 77.71
N LYS A 6 -31.19 29.87 78.63
CA LYS A 6 -31.86 31.17 78.67
C LYS A 6 -30.82 32.20 79.10
N ASN A 7 -30.27 32.95 78.14
CA ASN A 7 -29.50 34.16 78.42
C ASN A 7 -30.41 35.17 79.12
N GLN A 8 -30.37 35.18 80.45
CA GLN A 8 -30.98 36.23 81.26
C GLN A 8 -30.12 37.50 81.11
N SER A 9 -30.42 38.29 80.08
CA SER A 9 -29.86 39.62 79.92
C SER A 9 -30.34 40.50 81.08
N LYS A 10 -29.38 41.14 81.77
CA LYS A 10 -29.58 42.08 82.89
C LYS A 10 -30.69 43.11 82.58
N ALA A 11 -31.38 43.56 83.64
CA ALA A 11 -32.48 44.51 83.65
C ALA A 11 -32.10 45.93 83.19
N ILE A 12 -31.65 46.05 81.94
CA ILE A 12 -31.62 47.31 81.19
C ILE A 12 -32.79 47.21 80.23
N SER A 13 -33.71 48.19 80.25
CA SER A 13 -34.82 48.25 79.30
C SER A 13 -34.27 48.12 77.90
N THR A 14 -34.66 47.08 77.17
CA THR A 14 -34.25 46.92 75.77
C THR A 14 -34.68 48.17 75.02
N PRO A 15 -33.80 48.78 74.20
CA PRO A 15 -34.17 49.95 73.42
C PRO A 15 -35.40 49.63 72.57
N LYS A 16 -36.27 50.64 72.38
CA LYS A 16 -37.46 50.48 71.55
C LYS A 16 -37.04 49.96 70.17
N SER A 17 -37.70 48.90 69.71
CA SER A 17 -37.44 48.34 68.39
C SER A 17 -37.75 49.38 67.33
N ILE A 18 -36.89 49.48 66.34
CA ILE A 18 -37.12 50.29 65.16
C ILE A 18 -37.73 49.38 64.10
N ASP A 19 -38.82 49.82 63.47
CA ASP A 19 -39.46 49.08 62.38
C ASP A 19 -38.70 49.31 61.06
N PRO A 20 -38.07 48.27 60.47
CA PRO A 20 -37.34 48.39 59.21
C PRO A 20 -38.22 48.77 58.02
N ASN A 21 -39.48 48.33 58.00
CA ASN A 21 -40.41 48.61 56.90
C ASN A 21 -40.78 50.09 56.92
N PHE A 22 -41.09 50.62 58.11
CA PHE A 22 -41.36 52.04 58.30
C PHE A 22 -40.18 52.91 57.84
N ILE A 23 -38.94 52.54 58.17
CA ILE A 23 -37.75 53.27 57.68
C ILE A 23 -37.65 53.22 56.14
N ALA A 24 -37.92 52.07 55.54
CA ALA A 24 -37.85 51.90 54.09
C ALA A 24 -38.89 52.79 53.37
N GLU A 25 -40.14 52.80 53.85
CA GLU A 25 -41.21 53.65 53.34
C GLU A 25 -40.88 55.14 53.50
N GLU A 26 -40.45 55.57 54.68
CA GLU A 26 -40.00 56.94 54.94
C GLU A 26 -38.88 57.36 53.98
N ARG A 27 -37.92 56.46 53.72
CA ARG A 27 -36.83 56.72 52.78
C ARG A 27 -37.35 56.91 51.36
N GLU A 28 -38.28 56.07 50.90
CA GLU A 28 -38.89 56.18 49.57
C GLU A 28 -39.69 57.48 49.41
N GLN A 29 -40.47 57.83 50.44
CA GLN A 29 -41.22 59.09 50.48
C GLN A 29 -40.26 60.28 50.39
N ARG A 30 -39.18 60.31 51.18
CA ARG A 30 -38.16 61.38 51.10
C ARG A 30 -37.52 61.50 49.72
N ILE A 31 -37.22 60.37 49.06
CA ILE A 31 -36.68 60.36 47.71
C ILE A 31 -37.71 60.93 46.72
N SER A 32 -38.96 60.49 46.79
CA SER A 32 -40.05 60.98 45.96
C SER A 32 -40.27 62.48 46.11
N THR A 33 -40.34 62.98 47.35
CA THR A 33 -40.48 64.41 47.65
C THR A 33 -39.31 65.23 47.09
N ARG A 34 -38.07 64.74 47.20
CA ARG A 34 -36.89 65.41 46.62
C ARG A 34 -36.95 65.46 45.09
N ILE A 35 -37.37 64.38 44.44
CA ILE A 35 -37.54 64.34 42.99
C ILE A 35 -38.59 65.35 42.55
N LEU A 36 -39.76 65.38 43.21
CA LEU A 36 -40.83 66.33 42.92
C LEU A 36 -40.39 67.78 43.14
N ALA A 37 -39.69 68.06 44.24
CA ALA A 37 -39.12 69.39 44.50
C ALA A 37 -38.14 69.80 43.40
N ARG A 38 -37.29 68.87 42.94
CA ARG A 38 -36.34 69.14 41.86
C ARG A 38 -37.03 69.35 40.52
N ILE A 39 -38.06 68.58 40.20
CA ILE A 39 -38.89 68.78 38.99
C ILE A 39 -39.49 70.20 39.01
N LYS A 40 -40.07 70.62 40.13
CA LYS A 40 -40.65 71.97 40.29
C LYS A 40 -39.61 73.08 40.07
N GLN A 41 -38.41 72.92 40.66
CA GLN A 41 -37.30 73.85 40.45
C GLN A 41 -36.89 73.92 38.97
N LEU A 42 -36.69 72.78 38.31
CA LEU A 42 -36.26 72.74 36.92
C LEU A 42 -37.33 73.25 35.94
N SER A 43 -38.62 73.10 36.26
CA SER A 43 -39.71 73.64 35.46
C SER A 43 -39.93 75.15 35.64
N ALA A 44 -39.47 75.73 36.74
CA ALA A 44 -39.64 77.15 37.05
C ALA A 44 -38.50 78.03 36.51
N LEU A 45 -37.44 77.44 35.96
CA LEU A 45 -36.31 78.19 35.39
C LEU A 45 -36.71 78.81 34.04
N PRO A 46 -36.43 80.11 33.81
CA PRO A 46 -36.68 80.74 32.53
C PRO A 46 -35.71 80.20 31.48
N SER A 47 -36.22 79.43 30.51
CA SER A 47 -35.42 78.84 29.43
C SER A 47 -34.71 79.87 28.55
N SER A 48 -35.17 81.12 28.53
CA SER A 48 -34.65 82.19 27.66
C SER A 48 -33.43 82.94 28.23
N GLU A 49 -33.17 82.85 29.54
CA GLU A 49 -32.14 83.65 30.22
C GLU A 49 -30.83 82.87 30.46
N LEU A 50 -30.84 81.57 30.20
CA LEU A 50 -29.71 80.68 30.47
C LEU A 50 -28.86 80.44 29.21
N PRO A 51 -27.52 80.29 29.34
CA PRO A 51 -26.67 79.79 28.28
C PRO A 51 -27.17 78.45 27.68
N GLU A 52 -27.02 78.27 26.37
CA GLU A 52 -27.54 77.11 25.61
C GLU A 52 -27.14 75.75 26.23
N TYR A 53 -25.89 75.60 26.67
CA TYR A 53 -25.41 74.36 27.31
C TYR A 53 -26.16 74.03 28.61
N LEU A 54 -26.57 75.04 29.40
CA LEU A 54 -27.36 74.86 30.62
C LEU A 54 -28.82 74.55 30.31
N GLN A 55 -29.37 75.09 29.22
CA GLN A 55 -30.72 74.78 28.77
C GLN A 55 -30.84 73.30 28.38
N ILE A 56 -29.89 72.78 27.59
CA ILE A 56 -29.85 71.37 27.18
C ILE A 56 -29.75 70.47 28.41
N ARG A 57 -28.83 70.76 29.34
CA ARG A 57 -28.66 69.98 30.57
C ARG A 57 -29.91 69.98 31.45
N THR A 58 -30.55 71.14 31.62
CA THR A 58 -31.80 71.30 32.38
C THR A 58 -32.93 70.50 31.75
N THR A 59 -33.03 70.53 30.43
CA THR A 59 -34.02 69.78 29.65
C THR A 59 -33.82 68.26 29.78
N ILE A 60 -32.58 67.78 29.67
CA ILE A 60 -32.24 66.37 29.85
C ILE A 60 -32.58 65.92 31.27
N LEU A 61 -32.21 66.70 32.30
CA LEU A 61 -32.51 66.36 33.69
C LEU A 61 -34.01 66.33 33.98
N LEU A 62 -34.77 67.31 33.48
CA LEU A 62 -36.23 67.34 33.65
C LEU A 62 -36.91 66.14 32.97
N ARG A 63 -36.51 65.82 31.73
CA ARG A 63 -37.02 64.65 31.00
C ARG A 63 -36.62 63.35 31.70
N GLY A 64 -35.38 63.24 32.18
CA GLY A 64 -34.89 62.08 32.92
C GLY A 64 -35.67 61.83 34.22
N LEU A 65 -35.93 62.87 35.00
CA LEU A 65 -36.73 62.75 36.24
C LEU A 65 -38.20 62.39 35.95
N ARG A 66 -38.78 62.85 34.85
CA ARG A 66 -40.16 62.48 34.45
C ARG A 66 -40.26 61.03 33.97
N LEU A 67 -39.18 60.49 33.39
CA LEU A 67 -39.14 59.13 32.85
C LEU A 67 -38.63 58.08 33.86
N ILE A 68 -38.37 58.47 35.12
CA ILE A 68 -37.79 57.56 36.12
C ILE A 68 -38.64 56.30 36.37
N ASN A 69 -39.96 56.45 36.39
CA ASN A 69 -40.88 55.32 36.59
C ASN A 69 -40.88 54.37 35.40
N LEU A 70 -40.85 54.92 34.17
CA LEU A 70 -40.72 54.13 32.95
C LEU A 70 -39.38 53.37 32.93
N GLN A 71 -38.29 54.04 33.30
CA GLN A 71 -36.98 53.41 33.40
C GLN A 71 -36.97 52.28 34.43
N ALA A 72 -37.60 52.48 35.59
CA ALA A 72 -37.71 51.45 36.63
C ALA A 72 -38.52 50.25 36.14
N ALA A 73 -39.66 50.48 35.46
CA ALA A 73 -40.50 49.42 34.90
C ALA A 73 -39.76 48.60 33.84
N VAL A 74 -39.12 49.24 32.87
CA VAL A 74 -38.35 48.55 31.82
C VAL A 74 -37.20 47.74 32.42
N ARG A 75 -36.47 48.31 33.39
CA ARG A 75 -35.40 47.58 34.09
C ARG A 75 -35.94 46.36 34.84
N TYR A 76 -37.08 46.50 35.50
CA TYR A 76 -37.73 45.39 36.20
C TYR A 76 -38.11 44.26 35.23
N GLU A 77 -38.73 44.57 34.09
CA GLU A 77 -39.11 43.58 33.05
C GLU A 77 -37.89 42.86 32.46
N VAL A 78 -36.82 43.60 32.13
CA VAL A 78 -35.58 43.03 31.59
C VAL A 78 -34.93 42.10 32.62
N ILE A 79 -34.83 42.51 33.88
CA ILE A 79 -34.25 41.67 34.93
C ILE A 79 -35.12 40.44 35.17
N ASN A 80 -36.44 40.57 35.16
CA ASN A 80 -37.34 39.44 35.41
C ASN A 80 -37.28 38.41 34.28
N SER A 81 -37.26 38.84 33.03
CA SER A 81 -37.09 37.94 31.88
C SER A 81 -35.74 37.23 31.89
N LEU A 82 -34.65 37.96 32.21
CA LEU A 82 -33.32 37.37 32.39
C LEU A 82 -33.26 36.35 33.52
N LYS A 83 -33.90 36.63 34.67
CA LYS A 83 -33.99 35.70 35.80
C LYS A 83 -34.68 34.41 35.38
N MET A 84 -35.84 34.49 34.74
CA MET A 84 -36.56 33.29 34.29
C MET A 84 -35.75 32.47 33.29
N GLY A 85 -35.04 33.10 32.35
CA GLY A 85 -34.18 32.40 31.39
C GLY A 85 -32.87 31.83 31.99
N SER A 86 -32.40 32.38 33.10
CA SER A 86 -31.15 31.96 33.75
C SER A 86 -31.34 30.88 34.81
N ILE A 87 -32.58 30.69 35.28
CA ILE A 87 -32.88 29.63 36.24
C ILE A 87 -32.94 28.30 35.50
N ILE A 88 -31.94 27.45 35.76
CA ILE A 88 -31.95 26.07 35.31
C ILE A 88 -33.00 25.34 36.15
N GLU A 89 -34.06 24.82 35.53
CA GLU A 89 -35.15 24.10 36.22
C GLU A 89 -34.64 22.96 37.13
N PHE A 90 -33.52 22.34 36.75
CA PHE A 90 -32.82 21.34 37.55
C PHE A 90 -32.39 21.85 38.93
N ALA A 91 -31.99 23.12 39.07
CA ALA A 91 -31.53 23.68 40.33
C ALA A 91 -32.69 23.96 41.31
N ILE A 92 -33.89 24.24 40.79
CA ILE A 92 -35.09 24.41 41.63
C ILE A 92 -35.56 23.06 42.17
N ASN A 93 -35.57 22.03 41.31
CA ASN A 93 -36.00 20.69 41.72
C ASN A 93 -35.04 19.60 41.22
N PRO A 94 -33.91 19.37 41.93
CA PRO A 94 -32.97 18.31 41.57
C PRO A 94 -33.59 16.92 41.62
N HIS A 95 -34.61 16.71 42.46
CA HIS A 95 -35.26 15.41 42.64
C HIS A 95 -36.15 15.02 41.47
N ALA A 96 -36.76 15.98 40.76
CA ALA A 96 -37.62 15.70 39.60
C ALA A 96 -36.85 15.07 38.43
N TYR A 97 -35.59 15.47 38.23
CA TYR A 97 -34.75 14.97 37.14
C TYR A 97 -33.75 13.89 37.56
N ARG A 98 -33.67 13.59 38.87
CA ARG A 98 -32.81 12.53 39.39
C ARG A 98 -33.40 11.16 39.06
N ARG A 99 -32.76 10.42 38.16
CA ARG A 99 -33.09 9.00 37.93
C ARG A 99 -32.62 8.15 39.11
N ILE A 100 -33.56 7.71 39.94
CA ILE A 100 -33.28 6.80 41.05
C ILE A 100 -33.10 5.38 40.49
N LYS A 101 -31.89 4.83 40.61
CA LYS A 101 -31.62 3.44 40.23
C LYS A 101 -32.15 2.52 41.33
N ARG A 102 -33.09 1.64 40.98
CA ARG A 102 -33.55 0.55 41.85
C ARG A 102 -32.85 -0.73 41.43
N HIS A 103 -32.20 -1.40 42.38
CA HIS A 103 -31.61 -2.72 42.16
C HIS A 103 -32.68 -3.78 42.39
N THR A 104 -33.08 -4.48 41.34
CA THR A 104 -34.03 -5.61 41.46
C THR A 104 -33.30 -6.93 41.33
N LEU A 105 -33.78 -7.96 42.04
CA LEU A 105 -33.24 -9.32 41.94
C LEU A 105 -33.29 -9.86 40.50
N ARG A 106 -34.31 -9.47 39.73
CA ARG A 106 -34.44 -9.82 38.32
C ARG A 106 -33.28 -9.26 37.49
N GLU A 107 -32.95 -7.98 37.67
CA GLU A 107 -31.81 -7.35 37.00
C GLU A 107 -30.49 -8.06 37.37
N ALA A 108 -30.26 -8.33 38.66
CA ALA A 108 -29.05 -9.02 39.11
C ALA A 108 -28.89 -10.41 38.46
N ARG A 109 -29.97 -11.22 38.42
CA ARG A 109 -29.97 -12.53 37.76
C ARG A 109 -29.70 -12.45 36.26
N ILE A 110 -30.24 -11.45 35.57
CA ILE A 110 -30.01 -11.25 34.13
C ILE A 110 -28.55 -10.85 33.89
N ILE A 111 -28.02 -9.93 34.69
CA ILE A 111 -26.62 -9.49 34.59
C ILE A 111 -25.67 -10.66 34.80
N GLU A 112 -25.86 -11.45 35.87
CA GLU A 112 -25.04 -12.62 36.17
C GLU A 112 -25.09 -13.65 35.04
N LYS A 113 -26.28 -13.93 34.48
CA LYS A 113 -26.44 -14.83 33.34
C LYS A 113 -25.67 -14.33 32.12
N LEU A 114 -25.79 -13.04 31.79
CA LEU A 114 -25.10 -12.43 30.65
C LEU A 114 -23.57 -12.41 30.85
N GLU A 115 -23.12 -12.14 32.07
CA GLU A 115 -21.70 -12.15 32.41
C GLU A 115 -21.10 -13.55 32.31
N LYS A 116 -21.81 -14.57 32.82
CA LYS A 116 -21.42 -15.97 32.66
C LYS A 116 -21.37 -16.38 31.19
N GLN A 117 -22.35 -15.98 30.38
CA GLN A 117 -22.37 -16.24 28.94
C GLN A 117 -21.18 -15.59 28.23
N ARG A 118 -20.90 -14.31 28.51
CA ARG A 118 -19.74 -13.59 27.96
C ARG A 118 -18.43 -14.25 28.36
N ARG A 119 -18.30 -14.69 29.61
CA ARG A 119 -17.10 -15.38 30.10
C ARG A 119 -16.87 -16.70 29.39
N MET A 120 -17.91 -17.53 29.24
CA MET A 120 -17.83 -18.80 28.51
C MET A 120 -17.49 -18.57 27.02
N GLU A 121 -18.09 -17.56 26.40
CA GLU A 121 -17.81 -17.21 25.01
C GLU A 121 -16.36 -16.73 24.82
N GLN A 122 -15.86 -15.89 25.72
CA GLN A 122 -14.47 -15.42 25.68
C GLN A 122 -13.48 -16.57 25.86
N GLU A 123 -13.77 -17.51 26.77
CA GLU A 123 -12.94 -18.70 26.98
C GLU A 123 -12.97 -19.63 25.76
N SER A 124 -14.15 -19.87 25.18
CA SER A 124 -14.31 -20.65 23.96
C SER A 124 -13.55 -20.02 22.79
N ARG A 125 -13.66 -18.69 22.60
CA ARG A 125 -12.88 -17.95 21.60
C ARG A 125 -11.38 -18.05 21.86
N ARG A 126 -10.92 -18.03 23.12
CA ARG A 126 -9.50 -18.21 23.45
C ARG A 126 -9.02 -19.61 23.11
N LYS A 127 -9.79 -20.65 23.46
CA LYS A 127 -9.50 -22.05 23.11
C LYS A 127 -9.45 -22.24 21.60
N LEU A 128 -10.43 -21.71 20.87
CA LEU A 128 -10.46 -21.76 19.42
C LEU A 128 -9.23 -21.10 18.79
N ARG A 129 -8.87 -19.88 19.22
CA ARG A 129 -7.66 -19.20 18.71
C ARG A 129 -6.40 -20.03 18.93
N HIS A 130 -6.27 -20.66 20.10
CA HIS A 130 -5.11 -21.51 20.40
C HIS A 130 -5.09 -22.76 19.51
N THR A 131 -6.23 -23.44 19.36
CA THR A 131 -6.34 -24.60 18.47
C THR A 131 -6.08 -24.23 17.02
N SER A 132 -6.64 -23.14 16.51
CA SER A 132 -6.38 -22.65 15.15
C SER A 132 -4.90 -22.30 14.93
N PHE A 133 -4.25 -21.70 15.91
CA PHE A 133 -2.81 -21.44 15.84
C PHE A 133 -2.01 -22.75 15.73
N LEU A 134 -2.30 -23.75 16.58
CA LEU A 134 -1.64 -25.05 16.49
C LEU A 134 -1.90 -25.75 15.15
N GLN A 135 -3.12 -25.67 14.63
CA GLN A 135 -3.46 -26.20 13.30
C GLN A 135 -2.65 -25.50 12.19
N ASN A 136 -2.49 -24.18 12.26
CA ASN A 136 -1.68 -23.43 11.31
C ASN A 136 -0.20 -23.82 11.39
N VAL A 137 0.35 -24.05 12.59
CA VAL A 137 1.73 -24.51 12.76
C VAL A 137 1.91 -25.91 12.16
N ILE A 138 0.99 -26.83 12.43
CA ILE A 138 1.03 -28.20 11.86
C ILE A 138 0.91 -28.13 10.34
N GLN A 139 0.02 -27.30 9.81
CA GLN A 139 -0.15 -27.13 8.37
C GLN A 139 1.12 -26.57 7.73
N GLY A 140 1.73 -25.53 8.31
CA GLY A 140 2.99 -24.99 7.84
C GLY A 140 4.12 -26.03 7.80
N SER A 141 4.18 -26.93 8.80
CA SER A 141 5.13 -28.05 8.78
C SER A 141 4.86 -29.04 7.62
N LYS A 142 3.60 -29.38 7.36
CA LYS A 142 3.22 -30.25 6.23
C LYS A 142 3.56 -29.61 4.90
N ASP A 143 3.27 -28.33 4.74
CA ASP A 143 3.55 -27.57 3.52
C ASP A 143 5.06 -27.49 3.26
N PHE A 144 5.86 -27.28 4.30
CA PHE A 144 7.32 -27.28 4.22
C PHE A 144 7.87 -28.64 3.73
N VAL A 145 7.40 -29.74 4.33
CA VAL A 145 7.80 -31.09 3.88
C VAL A 145 7.34 -31.35 2.44
N GLY A 146 6.12 -30.92 2.09
CA GLY A 146 5.57 -31.00 0.74
C GLY A 146 6.40 -30.25 -0.29
N PHE A 147 6.86 -29.04 0.04
CA PHE A 147 7.73 -28.22 -0.80
C PHE A 147 9.05 -28.92 -1.11
N HIS A 148 9.72 -29.48 -0.10
CA HIS A 148 10.99 -30.19 -0.31
C HIS A 148 10.81 -31.47 -1.15
N LYS A 149 9.72 -32.23 -0.93
CA LYS A 149 9.38 -33.38 -1.78
C LYS A 149 9.13 -32.96 -3.23
N ASN A 150 8.40 -31.86 -3.45
CA ASN A 150 8.15 -31.34 -4.79
C ASN A 150 9.44 -30.89 -5.48
N ASN A 151 10.32 -30.17 -4.78
CA ASN A 151 11.62 -29.78 -5.32
C ASN A 151 12.48 -30.99 -5.69
N HIS A 152 12.50 -32.03 -4.85
CA HIS A 152 13.17 -33.28 -5.19
C HIS A 152 12.61 -33.91 -6.46
N ASN A 153 11.28 -33.90 -6.63
CA ASN A 153 10.63 -34.39 -7.85
C ASN A 153 11.01 -33.55 -9.09
N ILE A 154 11.08 -32.23 -8.96
CA ILE A 154 11.52 -31.33 -10.05
C ILE A 154 12.97 -31.63 -10.43
N ILE A 155 13.87 -31.75 -9.46
CA ILE A 155 15.29 -32.09 -9.70
C ILE A 155 15.40 -33.46 -10.39
N SER A 156 14.64 -34.45 -9.94
CA SER A 156 14.63 -35.80 -10.53
C SER A 156 14.13 -35.78 -11.99
N LYS A 157 13.06 -35.03 -12.27
CA LYS A 157 12.54 -34.82 -13.64
C LYS A 157 13.56 -34.13 -14.54
N ASN A 158 14.21 -33.08 -14.04
CA ASN A 158 15.25 -32.37 -14.80
C ASN A 158 16.45 -33.27 -15.09
N ARG A 159 16.91 -34.06 -14.11
CA ARG A 159 17.98 -35.05 -14.30
C ARG A 159 17.63 -36.06 -15.39
N LYS A 160 16.41 -36.60 -15.37
CA LYS A 160 15.93 -37.51 -16.42
C LYS A 160 15.89 -36.83 -17.79
N SER A 161 15.35 -35.61 -17.86
CA SER A 161 15.29 -34.83 -19.11
C SER A 161 16.68 -34.58 -19.71
N ILE A 162 17.65 -34.17 -18.88
CA ILE A 162 19.05 -33.98 -19.29
C ILE A 162 19.66 -35.30 -19.79
N ALA A 163 19.46 -36.40 -19.06
CA ALA A 163 19.97 -37.71 -19.49
C ALA A 163 19.36 -38.15 -20.83
N THR A 164 18.06 -37.95 -21.03
CA THR A 164 17.38 -38.25 -22.30
C THR A 164 17.86 -37.34 -23.43
N PHE A 165 18.13 -36.06 -23.16
CA PHE A 165 18.68 -35.12 -24.14
C PHE A 165 20.06 -35.59 -24.63
N HIS A 166 20.96 -35.95 -23.72
CA HIS A 166 22.29 -36.46 -24.09
C HIS A 166 22.20 -37.79 -24.85
N ALA A 167 21.36 -38.73 -24.41
CA ALA A 167 21.15 -39.99 -25.11
C ALA A 167 20.59 -39.80 -26.53
N ASN A 168 19.65 -38.85 -26.72
CA ASN A 168 19.09 -38.52 -28.02
C ASN A 168 20.11 -37.81 -28.92
N ASN A 169 20.89 -36.87 -28.37
CA ASN A 169 21.95 -36.18 -29.09
C ASN A 169 23.04 -37.16 -29.56
N GLU A 170 23.42 -38.13 -28.72
CA GLU A 170 24.35 -39.20 -29.11
C GLU A 170 23.80 -40.05 -30.25
N LYS A 171 22.54 -40.49 -30.15
CA LYS A 171 21.87 -41.24 -31.23
C LYS A 171 21.79 -40.45 -32.53
N GLU A 172 21.48 -39.16 -32.46
CA GLU A 172 21.43 -38.30 -33.64
C GLU A 172 22.83 -38.11 -34.26
N ARG A 173 23.87 -37.95 -33.42
CA ARG A 173 25.26 -37.89 -33.87
C ARG A 173 25.69 -39.18 -34.55
N GLN A 174 25.30 -40.34 -34.01
CA GLN A 174 25.57 -41.63 -34.62
C GLN A 174 24.84 -41.81 -35.96
N LYS A 175 23.55 -41.46 -36.02
CA LYS A 175 22.79 -41.45 -37.30
C LYS A 175 23.40 -40.51 -38.33
N LYS A 176 23.90 -39.34 -37.93
CA LYS A 176 24.60 -38.40 -38.82
C LYS A 176 25.91 -38.99 -39.34
N LYS A 177 26.70 -39.66 -38.49
CA LYS A 177 27.90 -40.40 -38.90
C LYS A 177 27.55 -41.48 -39.93
N GLU A 178 26.59 -42.34 -39.64
CA GLU A 178 26.14 -43.40 -40.55
C GLU A 178 25.60 -42.85 -41.88
N ARG A 179 24.83 -41.76 -41.86
CA ARG A 179 24.38 -41.09 -43.09
C ARG A 179 25.54 -40.54 -43.90
N ASN A 180 26.52 -39.91 -43.25
CA ASN A 180 27.69 -39.39 -43.93
C ASN A 180 28.54 -40.52 -44.54
N GLU A 181 28.71 -41.63 -43.82
CA GLU A 181 29.38 -42.83 -44.34
C GLU A 181 28.64 -43.46 -45.52
N LYS A 182 27.30 -43.53 -45.48
CA LYS A 182 26.49 -43.98 -46.62
C LYS A 182 26.61 -43.07 -47.83
N LEU A 183 26.62 -41.74 -47.61
CA LEU A 183 26.83 -40.76 -48.69
C LEU A 183 28.22 -40.90 -49.29
N ARG A 184 29.26 -41.08 -48.45
CA ARG A 184 30.62 -41.36 -48.90
C ARG A 184 30.69 -42.61 -49.76
N LEU A 185 30.09 -43.72 -49.30
CA LEU A 185 30.07 -44.97 -50.04
C LEU A 185 29.30 -44.84 -51.35
N SER A 186 28.15 -44.16 -51.34
CA SER A 186 27.35 -43.90 -52.55
C SER A 186 28.11 -43.04 -53.57
N LYS A 187 28.85 -42.02 -53.13
CA LYS A 187 29.68 -41.19 -54.01
C LYS A 187 30.83 -41.98 -54.62
N LEU A 188 31.44 -42.86 -53.84
CA LEU A 188 32.47 -43.78 -54.33
C LEU A 188 31.90 -44.76 -55.38
N MET A 189 30.72 -45.33 -55.14
CA MET A 189 30.05 -46.25 -56.07
C MET A 189 29.59 -45.58 -57.37
N ALA A 190 29.29 -44.27 -57.32
CA ALA A 190 28.89 -43.48 -58.49
C ALA A 190 30.09 -42.90 -59.26
N GLU A 191 31.33 -43.30 -58.92
CA GLU A 191 32.57 -42.84 -59.53
C GLU A 191 32.77 -41.29 -59.46
N ASP A 192 32.09 -40.62 -58.52
CA ASP A 192 32.22 -39.17 -58.29
C ASP A 192 33.37 -38.89 -57.31
N GLU A 193 34.59 -38.87 -57.86
CA GLU A 193 35.83 -38.69 -57.11
C GLU A 193 35.93 -37.30 -56.44
N GLU A 194 35.41 -36.25 -57.08
CA GLU A 194 35.44 -34.89 -56.53
C GLU A 194 34.52 -34.72 -55.34
N GLY A 195 33.31 -35.30 -55.40
CA GLY A 195 32.35 -35.30 -54.29
C GLY A 195 32.86 -36.10 -53.08
N TYR A 196 33.52 -37.23 -53.33
CA TYR A 196 34.12 -38.05 -52.28
C TYR A 196 35.27 -37.32 -51.56
N ARG A 197 36.16 -36.62 -52.29
CA ARG A 197 37.27 -35.85 -51.70
C ARG A 197 36.80 -34.71 -50.80
N LYS A 198 35.76 -33.97 -51.20
CA LYS A 198 35.19 -32.88 -50.38
C LYS A 198 34.64 -33.39 -49.03
N LEU A 199 33.94 -34.52 -49.05
CA LEU A 199 33.47 -35.18 -47.82
C LEU A 199 34.62 -35.68 -46.94
N LEU A 200 35.77 -36.01 -47.53
CA LEU A 200 36.98 -36.47 -46.84
C LEU A 200 37.70 -35.33 -46.12
N ASP A 201 37.84 -34.19 -46.80
CA ASP A 201 38.47 -32.96 -46.28
C ASP A 201 37.69 -32.41 -45.08
N GLU A 202 36.35 -32.48 -45.10
CA GLU A 202 35.50 -32.07 -43.97
C GLU A 202 35.76 -32.87 -42.68
N LYS A 203 36.10 -34.16 -42.79
CA LYS A 203 36.42 -35.01 -41.62
C LYS A 203 37.88 -34.85 -41.16
N LYS A 204 38.67 -34.02 -41.84
CA LYS A 204 40.10 -33.80 -41.56
C LYS A 204 40.91 -35.10 -41.56
N ASP A 205 40.55 -36.07 -42.40
CA ASP A 205 41.32 -37.33 -42.57
C ASP A 205 42.60 -37.07 -43.40
N LYS A 206 43.49 -36.22 -42.86
CA LYS A 206 44.70 -35.71 -43.53
C LYS A 206 45.59 -36.80 -44.11
N ARG A 207 45.65 -37.96 -43.45
CA ARG A 207 46.44 -39.12 -43.90
C ARG A 207 45.87 -39.76 -45.17
N LEU A 208 44.54 -39.90 -45.25
CA LEU A 208 43.91 -40.51 -46.42
C LEU A 208 43.96 -39.56 -47.62
N VAL A 209 43.76 -38.25 -47.38
CA VAL A 209 44.00 -37.21 -48.40
C VAL A 209 45.45 -37.25 -48.91
N TYR A 210 46.42 -37.39 -48.00
CA TYR A 210 47.84 -37.47 -48.34
C TYR A 210 48.17 -38.69 -49.21
N ILE A 211 47.67 -39.88 -48.85
CA ILE A 211 47.89 -41.10 -49.63
C ILE A 211 47.24 -41.00 -51.02
N LEU A 212 46.01 -40.46 -51.12
CA LEU A 212 45.34 -40.25 -52.41
C LEU A 212 46.12 -39.29 -53.31
N LYS A 213 46.69 -38.22 -52.73
CA LYS A 213 47.54 -37.28 -53.46
C LYS A 213 48.84 -37.95 -53.95
N GLN A 214 49.46 -38.80 -53.13
CA GLN A 214 50.64 -39.56 -53.54
C GLN A 214 50.34 -40.56 -54.67
N THR A 215 49.18 -41.23 -54.63
CA THR A 215 48.77 -42.13 -55.73
C THR A 215 48.51 -41.35 -57.02
N ASP A 216 47.87 -40.18 -56.96
CA ASP A 216 47.68 -39.31 -58.15
C ASP A 216 49.02 -38.91 -58.76
N GLU A 217 49.99 -38.55 -57.92
CA GLU A 217 51.33 -38.15 -58.33
C GLU A 217 52.10 -39.33 -58.96
N TYR A 218 52.03 -40.51 -58.34
CA TYR A 218 52.64 -41.72 -58.87
C TYR A 218 52.02 -42.15 -60.21
N VAL A 219 50.69 -42.10 -60.33
CA VAL A 219 49.98 -42.38 -61.59
C VAL A 219 50.41 -41.37 -62.66
N LYS A 220 50.42 -40.05 -62.37
CA LYS A 220 50.89 -39.04 -63.33
C LYS A 220 52.32 -39.31 -63.81
N ASN A 221 53.21 -39.71 -62.92
CA ASN A 221 54.59 -40.05 -63.26
C ASN A 221 54.65 -41.27 -64.19
N LEU A 222 53.89 -42.33 -63.91
CA LEU A 222 53.77 -43.50 -64.78
C LEU A 222 53.18 -43.14 -66.15
N THR A 223 52.09 -42.37 -66.21
CA THR A 223 51.47 -41.95 -67.48
C THR A 223 52.43 -41.09 -68.31
N GLY A 224 53.20 -40.21 -67.66
CA GLY A 224 54.23 -39.42 -68.30
C GLY A 224 55.34 -40.28 -68.91
N LEU A 225 55.83 -41.28 -68.18
CA LEU A 225 56.82 -42.25 -68.69
C LEU A 225 56.27 -43.06 -69.87
N VAL A 226 55.01 -43.50 -69.81
CA VAL A 226 54.35 -44.21 -70.91
C VAL A 226 54.19 -43.30 -72.13
N GLN A 227 53.81 -42.05 -71.96
CA GLN A 227 53.72 -41.08 -73.04
C GLN A 227 55.08 -40.79 -73.68
N GLN A 228 56.13 -40.63 -72.87
CA GLN A 228 57.50 -40.47 -73.37
C GLN A 228 57.95 -41.71 -74.15
N HIS A 229 57.70 -42.91 -73.65
CA HIS A 229 58.00 -44.15 -74.36
C HIS A 229 57.23 -44.25 -75.68
N GLN A 230 55.94 -43.92 -75.70
CA GLN A 230 55.14 -43.87 -76.93
C GLN A 230 55.66 -42.82 -77.93
N GLN A 231 56.14 -41.66 -77.46
CA GLN A 231 56.74 -40.64 -78.32
C GLN A 231 58.08 -41.10 -78.90
N ILE A 232 58.92 -41.76 -78.10
CA ILE A 232 60.19 -42.35 -78.55
C ILE A 232 59.92 -43.45 -79.58
N GLU A 233 58.98 -44.36 -79.32
CA GLU A 233 58.59 -45.41 -80.28
C GLU A 233 58.00 -44.83 -81.57
N LYS A 234 57.18 -43.78 -81.49
CA LYS A 234 56.67 -43.07 -82.67
C LYS A 234 57.79 -42.38 -83.46
N LYS A 235 58.76 -41.77 -82.77
CA LYS A 235 59.95 -41.18 -83.42
C LYS A 235 60.80 -42.25 -84.08
N ARG A 236 61.08 -43.36 -83.39
CA ARG A 236 61.81 -44.51 -83.96
C ARG A 236 61.12 -45.07 -85.20
N LYS A 237 59.79 -45.30 -85.15
CA LYS A 237 59.03 -45.74 -86.33
C LYS A 237 59.01 -44.69 -87.45
N LYS A 238 59.03 -43.40 -87.12
CA LYS A 238 59.12 -42.33 -88.12
C LYS A 238 60.50 -42.26 -88.75
N GLU A 239 61.56 -42.40 -87.96
CA GLU A 239 62.95 -42.47 -88.42
C GLU A 239 63.19 -43.73 -89.25
N GLU A 240 62.62 -44.88 -88.88
CA GLU A 240 62.62 -46.11 -89.71
C GLU A 240 61.92 -45.89 -91.05
N ARG A 241 60.73 -45.26 -91.06
CA ARG A 241 60.01 -44.92 -92.31
C ARG A 241 60.72 -43.87 -93.16
N ASP A 242 61.35 -42.88 -92.54
CA ASP A 242 62.12 -41.85 -93.22
C ASP A 242 63.46 -42.41 -93.75
N ALA A 243 64.06 -43.38 -93.05
CA ALA A 243 65.22 -44.14 -93.52
C ALA A 243 64.86 -45.08 -94.68
N GLU A 244 63.72 -45.77 -94.63
CA GLU A 244 63.18 -46.56 -95.75
C GLU A 244 62.90 -45.67 -96.97
N ARG A 245 62.31 -44.48 -96.78
CA ARG A 245 62.08 -43.51 -97.88
C ARG A 245 63.39 -43.02 -98.50
N LYS A 246 64.39 -42.65 -97.68
CA LYS A 246 65.71 -42.23 -98.18
C LYS A 246 66.48 -43.37 -98.85
N PHE A 247 66.34 -44.61 -98.37
CA PHE A 247 66.92 -45.78 -99.02
C PHE A 247 66.28 -46.04 -100.39
N VAL A 248 64.96 -45.90 -100.51
CA VAL A 248 64.23 -46.02 -101.78
C VAL A 248 64.61 -44.90 -102.77
N GLU A 249 64.69 -43.64 -102.33
CA GLU A 249 65.13 -42.52 -103.19
C GLU A 249 66.59 -42.64 -103.65
N SER A 250 67.47 -43.25 -102.84
CA SER A 250 68.87 -43.50 -103.23
C SER A 250 69.05 -44.63 -104.26
N LYS A 251 67.98 -45.39 -104.55
CA LYS A 251 68.00 -46.57 -105.45
C LYS A 251 67.28 -46.34 -106.77
N THR A 252 66.82 -45.11 -107.02
CA THR A 252 66.25 -44.63 -108.30
C THR A 252 67.16 -43.61 -108.97
N PHE A 253 68.43 -44.02 -109.19
CA PHE A 253 69.33 -43.57 -110.25
C PHE A 253 70.07 -44.81 -110.77
#